data_AF-A9KR93-F1
#
_entry.id   AF-A9KR93-F1
#
_cell.length_a   1.000
_cell.length_b   1.000
_cell.length_c   1.000
_cell.angle_alpha   90.00
_cell.angle_beta   90.00
_cell.angle_gamma   90.00
#
_symmetry.space_group_name_H-M   'P 1'
#
loop_
_entity.id
_entity.type
_entity.pdbx_description
1 polymer ?
#
loop_
_entity_poly.entity_id
_entity_poly.type
_entity_poly.pdbx_seq_one_letter_code
_entity_poly.pdbx_strand_id
1 'polypeptide(L)'
;MQSSILPRFQDLREATIGGLRALEDISFEDSKVKPFYALIDGSYIFIGDDCETLYGEAHWIENGTITKICDKGECKQLTLDKGNS
;
A
#
# COMPACT_ATOMS: atom_id res chain seq x y z
N MET A 1 -6.59 5.20 -13.09
CA MET A 1 -5.60 4.12 -12.80
C MET A 1 -6.21 3.25 -11.71
N GLN A 2 -6.06 1.93 -11.78
CA GLN A 2 -6.48 1.06 -10.68
C GLN A 2 -5.31 0.96 -9.70
N SER A 3 -5.40 1.72 -8.61
CA SER A 3 -4.50 1.62 -7.46
C SER A 3 -4.60 0.21 -6.89
N SER A 4 -3.49 -0.54 -6.88
CA SER A 4 -3.44 -1.86 -6.22
C SER A 4 -3.37 -1.62 -4.73
N ILE A 5 -4.30 -2.23 -3.99
CA ILE A 5 -4.42 -2.09 -2.54
C ILE A 5 -4.26 -3.46 -1.92
N LEU A 6 -3.41 -3.54 -0.90
CA LEU A 6 -3.20 -4.70 -0.07
C LEU A 6 -3.84 -4.43 1.30
N PRO A 7 -5.05 -4.95 1.54
CA PRO A 7 -5.74 -4.78 2.81
C PRO A 7 -5.12 -5.66 3.90
N ARG A 8 -5.29 -5.26 5.16
CA ARG A 8 -4.82 -6.01 6.34
C ARG A 8 -3.34 -6.39 6.25
N PHE A 9 -2.50 -5.43 5.87
CA PHE A 9 -1.07 -5.63 5.67
C PHE A 9 -0.36 -6.30 6.86
N GLN A 10 -0.82 -5.99 8.08
CA GLN A 10 -0.34 -6.59 9.32
C GLN A 10 -0.40 -8.12 9.32
N ASP A 11 -1.48 -8.71 8.78
CA ASP A 11 -1.67 -10.16 8.76
C ASP A 11 -0.78 -10.81 7.71
N LEU A 12 -0.61 -10.13 6.56
CA LEU A 12 0.22 -10.63 5.48
C LEU A 12 1.71 -10.68 5.86
N ARG A 13 2.15 -9.75 6.69
CA ARG A 13 3.54 -9.68 7.19
C ARG A 13 3.93 -10.92 7.99
N GLU A 14 2.97 -11.58 8.62
CA GLU A 14 3.16 -12.78 9.43
C GLU A 14 2.73 -14.07 8.69
N ALA A 15 2.07 -13.92 7.53
CA ALA A 15 1.51 -15.03 6.79
C ALA A 15 2.58 -15.82 6.03
N THR A 16 2.38 -17.15 5.98
CA THR A 16 3.14 -18.07 5.14
C THR A 16 2.17 -18.77 4.18
N ILE A 17 2.46 -18.74 2.88
CA ILE A 17 1.65 -19.36 1.82
C ILE A 17 2.52 -20.42 1.14
N GLY A 18 2.15 -21.69 1.25
CA GLY A 18 2.91 -22.78 0.63
C GLY A 18 4.36 -22.92 1.14
N GLY A 19 4.64 -22.48 2.37
CA GLY A 19 5.98 -22.48 2.95
C GLY A 19 6.83 -21.24 2.63
N LEU A 20 6.30 -20.31 1.83
CA LEU A 20 6.93 -19.02 1.51
C LEU A 20 6.32 -17.90 2.35
N ARG A 21 7.14 -16.94 2.79
CA ARG A 21 6.67 -15.76 3.51
C ARG A 21 5.90 -14.87 2.55
N ALA A 22 4.63 -14.62 2.84
CA ALA A 22 3.73 -13.96 1.89
C ALA A 22 4.15 -12.53 1.56
N LEU A 23 4.74 -11.82 2.52
CA LEU A 23 5.30 -10.50 2.27
C LEU A 23 6.61 -10.55 1.49
N GLU A 24 7.63 -11.21 2.05
CA GLU A 24 9.00 -11.07 1.56
C GLU A 24 9.28 -11.89 0.31
N ASP A 25 8.71 -13.09 0.21
CA ASP A 25 9.01 -14.01 -0.88
C ASP A 25 8.01 -13.89 -2.04
N ILE A 26 6.86 -13.24 -1.81
CA ILE A 26 5.79 -13.07 -2.81
C ILE A 26 5.53 -11.60 -3.09
N SER A 27 5.04 -10.85 -2.09
CA SER A 27 4.55 -9.47 -2.29
C SER A 27 5.67 -8.50 -2.68
N PHE A 28 6.89 -8.69 -2.18
CA PHE A 28 8.05 -7.90 -2.57
C PHE A 28 8.47 -8.16 -4.01
N GLU A 29 8.40 -9.41 -4.49
CA GLU A 29 8.65 -9.71 -5.90
C GLU A 29 7.59 -9.08 -6.80
N ASP A 30 6.31 -9.16 -6.42
CA ASP A 30 5.21 -8.51 -7.14
C ASP A 30 5.39 -6.98 -7.19
N SER A 31 5.90 -6.37 -6.11
CA SER A 31 6.13 -4.92 -6.02
C SER A 31 7.19 -4.38 -7.00
N LYS A 32 8.04 -5.25 -7.56
CA LYS A 32 9.01 -4.87 -8.61
C LYS A 32 8.34 -4.69 -9.98
N VAL A 33 7.18 -5.33 -10.18
CA VAL A 33 6.39 -5.21 -11.41
C VAL A 33 5.36 -4.09 -11.28
N LYS A 34 4.66 -4.04 -10.14
CA LYS A 34 3.65 -3.01 -9.87
C LYS A 34 3.67 -2.64 -8.40
N PRO A 35 3.93 -1.37 -8.05
CA PRO A 35 3.90 -0.95 -6.66
C PRO A 35 2.45 -0.82 -6.16
N PHE A 36 2.26 -0.92 -4.84
CA PHE A 36 0.93 -0.95 -4.23
C PHE A 36 0.89 -0.33 -2.84
N TYR A 37 -0.31 0.11 -2.46
CA TYR A 37 -0.59 0.64 -1.13
C TYR A 37 -0.97 -0.49 -0.19
N ALA A 38 -0.28 -0.58 0.95
CA ALA A 38 -0.54 -1.52 2.01
C ALA A 38 -1.23 -0.81 3.19
N LEU A 39 -2.50 -1.16 3.42
CA LEU A 39 -3.34 -0.57 4.46
C LEU A 39 -3.36 -1.48 5.70
N ILE A 40 -3.25 -0.88 6.89
CA ILE A 40 -3.54 -1.60 8.14
C ILE A 40 -5.02 -1.48 8.51
N ASP A 41 -5.44 -2.22 9.53
CA ASP A 41 -6.83 -2.20 9.97
C ASP A 41 -7.29 -0.80 10.41
N GLY A 42 -8.49 -0.43 9.97
CA GLY A 42 -9.07 0.89 10.23
C GLY A 42 -8.61 1.98 9.26
N SER A 43 -7.66 1.69 8.37
CA SER A 43 -7.26 2.61 7.31
C SER A 43 -8.12 2.44 6.06
N TYR A 44 -8.37 3.54 5.34
CA TYR A 44 -9.13 3.52 4.10
C TYR A 44 -8.68 4.62 3.15
N ILE A 45 -8.92 4.42 1.85
CA ILE A 45 -8.73 5.42 0.82
C ILE A 45 -10.10 5.95 0.42
N PHE A 46 -10.31 7.25 0.60
CA PHE A 46 -11.47 7.96 0.11
C PHE A 46 -11.17 8.49 -1.30
N ILE A 47 -11.89 7.97 -2.29
CA ILE A 47 -11.80 8.42 -3.68
C ILE A 47 -12.91 9.44 -3.89
N GLY A 48 -12.55 10.72 -3.92
CA GLY A 48 -13.44 11.82 -4.29
C GLY A 48 -13.33 12.13 -5.79
N ASP A 49 -14.12 13.11 -6.25
CA ASP A 49 -14.19 13.48 -7.66
C ASP A 49 -12.83 13.95 -8.24
N ASP A 50 -12.04 14.67 -7.43
CA ASP A 50 -10.77 15.28 -7.88
C ASP A 50 -9.53 14.79 -7.13
N CYS A 51 -9.68 14.07 -6.02
CA CYS A 51 -8.56 13.59 -5.22
C CYS A 51 -8.82 12.26 -4.52
N GLU A 52 -7.75 11.49 -4.36
CA GLU A 52 -7.72 10.33 -3.47
C GLU A 52 -7.07 10.76 -2.15
N THR A 53 -7.75 10.51 -1.03
CA THR A 53 -7.22 10.81 0.31
C THR A 53 -7.13 9.53 1.12
N LEU A 54 -5.93 9.23 1.60
CA LEU A 54 -5.68 8.17 2.53
C LEU A 54 -5.98 8.65 3.95
N TYR A 55 -6.72 7.86 4.72
CA TYR A 55 -6.97 8.06 6.14
C TYR A 55 -6.44 6.88 6.94
N GLY A 56 -5.74 7.17 8.04
CA GLY A 56 -5.10 6.17 8.88
C GLY A 56 -3.70 5.78 8.38
N GLU A 57 -3.16 4.73 8.97
CA GLU A 57 -1.79 4.30 8.66
C GLU A 57 -1.73 3.48 7.38
N ALA A 58 -0.77 3.82 6.53
CA ALA A 58 -0.48 3.04 5.34
C ALA A 58 0.99 3.09 4.96
N HIS A 59 1.34 2.10 4.15
CA HIS A 59 2.67 1.92 3.61
C HIS A 59 2.60 1.83 2.09
N TRP A 60 3.65 2.30 1.43
CA TRP A 60 3.92 2.12 0.02
C TRP A 60 4.94 1.00 -0.15
N ILE A 61 4.61 -0.01 -0.95
CA ILE A 61 5.52 -1.11 -1.26
C ILE A 61 5.94 -1.01 -2.71
N GLU A 62 7.25 -0.86 -2.92
CA GLU A 62 7.86 -0.70 -4.23
C GLU A 62 9.27 -1.28 -4.21
N ASN A 63 9.62 -2.06 -5.24
CA ASN A 63 10.95 -2.70 -5.37
C ASN A 63 11.41 -3.46 -4.12
N GLY A 64 10.48 -4.15 -3.45
CA GLY A 64 10.75 -4.93 -2.23
C GLY A 64 11.06 -4.08 -0.99
N THR A 65 10.80 -2.78 -1.05
CA THR A 65 10.96 -1.86 0.07
C THR A 65 9.61 -1.38 0.57
N ILE A 66 9.49 -1.19 1.87
CA ILE A 66 8.29 -0.65 2.52
C ILE A 66 8.61 0.75 3.01
N THR A 67 7.85 1.73 2.54
CA THR A 67 7.93 3.12 2.99
C THR A 67 6.63 3.49 3.68
N LYS A 68 6.69 3.91 4.95
CA LYS A 68 5.50 4.46 5.60
C LYS A 68 5.12 5.80 4.96
N ILE A 69 3.86 5.95 4.58
CA ILE A 69 3.38 7.16 3.89
C ILE A 69 2.39 7.99 4.70
N CYS A 70 1.72 7.39 5.69
CA CYS A 70 0.79 8.07 6.59
C CYS A 70 0.73 7.31 7.92
N ASP A 71 0.60 8.04 9.02
CA ASP A 71 0.51 7.48 10.37
C ASP A 71 -0.93 7.37 10.88
N LYS A 72 -1.11 6.59 11.94
CA LYS A 72 -2.43 6.36 12.53
C LYS A 72 -3.03 7.66 13.04
N GLY A 73 -4.25 7.96 12.58
CA GLY A 73 -4.97 9.18 12.96
C GLY A 73 -4.66 10.39 12.08
N GLU A 74 -3.74 10.24 11.11
CA GLU A 74 -3.47 11.25 10.11
C GLU A 74 -4.22 10.96 8.80
N CYS A 75 -4.20 11.94 7.90
CA CYS A 75 -4.62 11.75 6.52
C CYS A 75 -3.58 12.33 5.57
N LYS A 76 -3.50 11.72 4.39
CA LYS A 76 -2.61 12.18 3.33
C LYS A 76 -3.36 12.17 2.01
N GLN A 77 -3.39 13.33 1.36
CA GLN A 77 -3.85 13.39 -0.01
C GLN A 77 -2.83 12.67 -0.90
N LEU A 78 -3.28 11.65 -1.60
CA LEU A 78 -2.52 11.00 -2.65
C LEU A 78 -2.59 11.95 -3.85
N THR A 79 -1.66 12.90 -3.91
CA THR A 79 -1.44 13.64 -5.14
C THR A 79 -1.00 12.63 -6.18
N LEU A 80 -1.88 12.37 -7.14
CA LEU A 80 -1.48 11.85 -8.44
C LEU A 80 -0.47 12.87 -8.97
N ASP A 81 0.82 12.64 -8.69
CA ASP A 81 1.89 13.19 -9.52
C ASP A 81 1.68 12.48 -10.87
N LYS A 82 0.75 13.03 -11.66
CA LYS A 82 0.69 12.79 -13.09
C LYS A 82 2.02 13.31 -13.57
N GLY A 83 3.01 12.42 -13.62
CA GLY A 83 4.33 12.73 -14.12
C GLY A 83 4.15 13.51 -15.41
N ASN A 84 4.62 14.75 -15.39
CA ASN A 84 5.05 15.39 -16.61
C ASN A 84 6.21 14.54 -17.14
N SER A 85 5.91 13.68 -18.12
CA SER A 85 6.89 13.05 -19.01
C SER A 85 6.25 12.90 -20.37
#